data_AF-A0A259SA36-F1
#
_entry.id   AF-A0A259SA36-F1
#
_cell.length_a   1.000
_cell.length_b   1.000
_cell.length_c   1.000
_cell.angle_alpha   90.00
_cell.angle_beta   90.00
_cell.angle_gamma   90.00
#
_symmetry.space_group_name_H-M   'P 1'
#
loop_
_entity.id
_entity.type
_entity.pdbx_description
1 polymer ?
#
loop_
_entity_poly.entity_id
_entity_poly.type
_entity_poly.pdbx_seq_one_letter_code
_entity_poly.pdbx_strand_id
1 'polypeptide(L)'
;IDHIRGLIRTQPAVGWGLLIGVAAIAGFPPFGVFTSEFLLLTATMHSQPIFTVVLVTGLAIAFAGLFRHLHPMVYGPAPEGQKPVEANMLPVIVHLVMVLWLGLSIPIFLAHWLDRATQLISGVHLL
;
A
#
# COMPACT_ATOMS: atom_id res chain seq x y z
N ILE A 1 -5.50 19.38 -2.70
CA ILE A 1 -5.42 18.33 -3.76
C ILE A 1 -6.01 18.84 -5.08
N ASP A 2 -6.70 19.97 -5.06
CA ASP A 2 -7.51 20.48 -6.18
C ASP A 2 -6.73 20.85 -7.44
N HIS A 3 -5.40 20.98 -7.33
CA HIS A 3 -4.50 21.32 -8.44
C HIS A 3 -3.74 20.12 -9.05
N ILE A 4 -3.79 18.92 -8.45
CA ILE A 4 -3.14 17.72 -9.00
C ILE A 4 -4.25 16.82 -9.56
N ARG A 5 -4.44 16.83 -10.90
CA ARG A 5 -5.52 16.11 -11.57
C ARG A 5 -5.10 15.59 -12.94
N GLY A 6 -5.74 14.51 -13.38
CA GLY A 6 -5.59 13.96 -14.73
C GLY A 6 -4.20 13.41 -15.05
N LEU A 7 -3.45 12.94 -14.04
CA LEU A 7 -2.08 12.46 -14.20
C LEU A 7 -1.94 11.37 -15.28
N ILE A 8 -2.93 10.51 -15.46
CA ILE A 8 -2.82 9.45 -16.48
C ILE A 8 -2.81 10.01 -17.91
N ARG A 9 -3.37 11.21 -18.13
CA ARG A 9 -3.41 11.90 -19.42
C ARG A 9 -2.21 12.83 -19.61
N THR A 10 -1.75 13.49 -18.55
CA THR A 10 -0.67 14.49 -18.61
C THR A 10 0.72 13.89 -18.40
N GLN A 11 0.85 12.92 -17.48
CA GLN A 11 2.12 12.28 -17.09
C GLN A 11 1.90 10.79 -16.75
N PRO A 12 1.70 9.92 -17.76
CA PRO A 12 1.24 8.55 -17.55
C PRO A 12 2.10 7.72 -16.59
N ALA A 13 3.43 7.85 -16.66
CA ALA A 13 4.35 7.12 -15.78
C ALA A 13 4.15 7.48 -14.30
N VAL A 14 3.94 8.77 -14.00
CA VAL A 14 3.65 9.26 -12.65
C VAL A 14 2.26 8.82 -12.22
N GLY A 15 1.26 8.91 -13.11
CA GLY A 15 -0.11 8.47 -12.82
C GLY A 15 -0.19 6.97 -12.45
N TRP A 16 0.47 6.11 -13.23
CA TRP A 16 0.56 4.68 -12.94
C TRP A 16 1.39 4.39 -11.69
N GLY A 17 2.53 5.05 -11.52
CA GLY A 17 3.36 4.91 -10.32
C GLY A 17 2.59 5.26 -9.04
N LEU A 18 1.82 6.36 -9.06
CA LEU A 18 0.96 6.76 -7.95
C LEU A 18 -0.16 5.74 -7.71
N LEU A 19 -0.84 5.29 -8.76
CA LEU A 19 -1.93 4.31 -8.63
C LEU A 19 -1.44 2.99 -8.01
N ILE A 20 -0.34 2.45 -8.53
CA ILE A 20 0.25 1.20 -8.02
C ILE A 20 0.78 1.41 -6.61
N GLY A 21 1.45 2.54 -6.34
CA GLY A 21 1.95 2.87 -5.01
C GLY A 21 0.83 3.00 -3.96
N VAL A 22 -0.28 3.66 -4.32
CA VAL A 22 -1.45 3.77 -3.43
C VAL A 22 -2.11 2.41 -3.22
N ALA A 23 -2.22 1.57 -4.26
CA ALA A 23 -2.71 0.20 -4.10
C ALA A 23 -1.82 -0.63 -3.16
N ALA A 24 -0.50 -0.45 -3.25
CA ALA A 24 0.47 -1.15 -2.39
C ALA A 24 0.33 -0.77 -0.91
N ILE A 25 0.23 0.53 -0.59
CA ILE A 25 0.06 0.98 0.80
C ILE A 25 -1.35 0.75 1.33
N ALA A 26 -2.35 0.70 0.44
CA ALA A 26 -3.70 0.39 0.82
C ALA A 26 -3.85 -1.11 1.17
N GLY A 27 -2.85 -1.96 0.92
CA GLY A 27 -2.93 -3.38 1.25
C GLY A 27 -3.66 -4.21 0.19
N PHE A 28 -3.56 -3.85 -1.10
CA PHE A 28 -4.01 -4.77 -2.16
C PHE A 28 -3.02 -5.93 -2.35
N PRO A 29 -3.49 -7.16 -2.59
CA PRO A 29 -2.62 -8.22 -3.11
C PRO A 29 -1.99 -7.79 -4.46
N PRO A 30 -0.72 -8.10 -4.75
CA PRO A 30 0.21 -9.01 -4.04
C PRO A 30 1.22 -8.30 -3.10
N PHE A 31 0.92 -7.11 -2.56
CA PHE A 31 1.88 -6.34 -1.77
C PHE A 31 1.95 -6.78 -0.30
N GLY A 32 3.12 -6.68 0.33
CA GLY A 32 3.34 -7.21 1.68
C GLY A 32 2.47 -6.58 2.78
N VAL A 33 1.98 -5.35 2.59
CA VAL A 33 1.05 -4.69 3.52
C VAL A 33 -0.24 -5.51 3.67
N PHE A 34 -0.72 -6.13 2.59
CA PHE A 34 -1.88 -7.02 2.62
C PHE A 34 -1.67 -8.17 3.61
N THR A 35 -0.50 -8.82 3.57
CA THR A 35 -0.19 -9.94 4.48
C THR A 35 -0.22 -9.49 5.93
N SER A 36 0.32 -8.30 6.23
CA SER A 36 0.29 -7.74 7.59
C SER A 36 -1.15 -7.49 8.07
N GLU A 37 -1.97 -6.84 7.25
CA GLU A 37 -3.37 -6.56 7.59
C GLU A 37 -4.20 -7.83 7.70
N PHE A 38 -3.97 -8.81 6.83
CA PHE A 38 -4.66 -10.10 6.85
C PHE A 38 -4.31 -10.91 8.11
N LEU A 39 -3.03 -10.97 8.50
CA LEU A 39 -2.60 -11.61 9.75
C LEU A 39 -3.19 -10.90 10.97
N LEU A 40 -3.18 -9.57 10.99
CA LEU A 40 -3.75 -8.79 12.09
C LEU A 40 -5.27 -9.01 12.19
N LEU A 41 -5.97 -9.01 11.05
CA LEU A 41 -7.40 -9.27 10.98
C LEU A 41 -7.75 -10.67 11.49
N THR A 42 -7.08 -11.71 10.97
CA THR A 42 -7.32 -13.10 11.39
C THR A 42 -6.99 -13.31 12.86
N ALA A 43 -5.88 -12.78 13.36
CA ALA A 43 -5.53 -12.84 14.78
C ALA A 43 -6.57 -12.14 15.67
N THR A 44 -7.10 -10.98 15.24
CA THR A 44 -8.14 -10.25 15.96
C THR A 44 -9.47 -11.02 15.93
N MET A 45 -9.81 -11.66 14.82
CA MET A 45 -11.00 -12.51 14.71
C MET A 45 -10.97 -13.67 15.70
N HIS A 46 -9.81 -14.29 15.88
CA HIS A 46 -9.65 -15.41 16.81
C HIS A 46 -9.60 -14.97 18.27
N SER A 47 -8.95 -13.85 18.58
CA SER A 47 -8.71 -13.42 19.97
C SER A 47 -9.78 -12.49 20.53
N GLN A 48 -10.30 -11.55 19.74
CA GLN A 48 -11.26 -10.52 20.14
C GLN A 48 -12.20 -10.14 18.97
N PRO A 49 -13.24 -10.96 18.69
CA PRO A 49 -14.10 -10.78 17.51
C PRO A 49 -14.75 -9.40 17.39
N ILE A 50 -15.09 -8.74 18.50
CA ILE A 50 -15.71 -7.40 18.48
C ILE A 50 -14.74 -6.36 17.87
N PHE A 51 -13.44 -6.44 18.20
CA PHE A 51 -12.45 -5.51 17.63
C PHE A 51 -12.20 -5.75 16.15
N THR A 52 -12.56 -6.92 15.61
CA THR A 52 -12.53 -7.17 14.16
C THR A 52 -13.43 -6.18 13.43
N VAL A 53 -14.64 -5.90 13.95
CA VAL A 53 -15.57 -4.97 13.32
C VAL A 53 -14.98 -3.56 13.28
N VAL A 54 -14.35 -3.14 14.37
CA VAL A 54 -13.67 -1.85 14.46
C VAL A 54 -12.51 -1.77 13.46
N LEU A 55 -11.68 -2.82 13.40
CA LEU A 55 -10.54 -2.91 12.49
C LEU A 55 -10.97 -2.87 11.03
N VAL A 56 -11.94 -3.69 10.63
CA VAL A 56 -12.46 -3.73 9.25
C VAL A 56 -13.06 -2.37 8.87
N THR A 57 -13.78 -1.73 9.78
CA THR A 57 -14.32 -0.39 9.56
C THR A 57 -13.21 0.63 9.39
N GLY A 58 -12.16 0.57 10.22
CA GLY A 58 -10.97 1.41 10.11
C GLY A 58 -10.26 1.24 8.77
N LEU A 59 -10.03 -0.01 8.34
CA LEU A 59 -9.49 -0.32 7.01
C LEU A 59 -10.39 0.29 5.93
N ALA A 60 -11.70 0.04 5.97
CA ALA A 60 -12.64 0.56 4.96
C ALA A 60 -12.61 2.08 4.86
N ILE A 61 -12.52 2.79 5.99
CA ILE A 61 -12.35 4.25 6.02
C ILE A 61 -11.02 4.67 5.41
N ALA A 62 -9.92 3.98 5.74
CA ALA A 62 -8.61 4.26 5.16
C ALA A 62 -8.59 4.06 3.63
N PHE A 63 -9.14 2.95 3.14
CA PHE A 63 -9.35 2.69 1.70
C PHE A 63 -10.17 3.80 1.06
N ALA A 64 -11.34 4.12 1.62
CA ALA A 64 -12.22 5.16 1.08
C ALA A 64 -11.50 6.53 1.05
N GLY A 65 -10.76 6.86 2.10
CA GLY A 65 -9.97 8.09 2.19
C GLY A 65 -8.86 8.17 1.13
N LEU A 66 -8.10 7.10 0.93
CA LEU A 66 -7.07 7.04 -0.10
C LEU A 66 -7.67 7.17 -1.52
N PHE A 67 -8.70 6.39 -1.82
CA PHE A 67 -9.30 6.37 -3.17
C PHE A 67 -10.09 7.65 -3.49
N ARG A 68 -10.71 8.29 -2.49
CA ARG A 68 -11.35 9.60 -2.63
C ARG A 68 -10.40 10.64 -3.21
N HIS A 69 -9.11 10.57 -2.85
CA HIS A 69 -8.09 11.49 -3.33
C HIS A 69 -7.38 10.96 -4.59
N LEU A 70 -7.13 9.66 -4.68
CA LEU A 70 -6.45 9.05 -5.83
C LEU A 70 -7.23 9.21 -7.13
N HIS A 71 -8.54 8.96 -7.12
CA HIS A 71 -9.37 9.03 -8.32
C HIS A 71 -9.30 10.38 -9.04
N PRO A 72 -9.55 11.54 -8.39
CA PRO A 72 -9.44 12.83 -9.07
C PRO A 72 -8.01 13.16 -9.50
N MET A 73 -6.99 12.70 -8.78
CA MET A 73 -5.58 12.88 -9.17
C MET A 73 -5.21 12.14 -10.45
N VAL A 74 -5.60 10.86 -10.56
CA VAL A 74 -5.22 10.02 -11.69
C VAL A 74 -6.15 10.22 -12.89
N TYR A 75 -7.46 10.22 -12.66
CA TYR A 75 -8.49 10.18 -13.69
C TYR A 75 -9.28 11.48 -13.88
N GLY A 76 -9.09 12.47 -13.01
CA GLY A 76 -9.78 13.75 -13.11
C GLY A 76 -9.46 14.52 -14.41
N PRO A 77 -10.20 15.59 -14.71
CA PRO A 77 -9.88 16.45 -15.85
C PRO A 77 -8.51 17.10 -15.65
N ALA A 78 -7.69 17.09 -16.70
CA ALA A 78 -6.39 17.75 -16.69
C ALA A 78 -6.59 19.28 -16.59
N PRO A 79 -5.91 19.98 -15.66
CA PRO A 79 -5.94 21.44 -15.59
C PRO A 79 -5.46 22.10 -16.88
N GLU A 80 -6.07 23.22 -17.25
CA GLU A 80 -5.68 23.98 -18.44
C GLU A 80 -4.24 24.48 -18.32
N GLY A 81 -3.48 24.37 -19.41
CA GLY A 81 -2.08 24.81 -19.45
C GLY A 81 -1.08 23.91 -18.72
N GLN A 82 -1.52 22.76 -18.17
CA GLN A 82 -0.60 21.82 -17.52
C GLN A 82 0.34 21.17 -18.54
N LYS A 83 1.65 21.37 -18.35
CA LYS A 83 2.71 20.76 -19.16
C LYS A 83 3.28 19.54 -18.44
N PRO A 84 3.70 18.50 -19.18
CA PRO A 84 4.47 17.41 -18.61
C PRO A 84 5.77 17.96 -17.98
N VAL A 85 6.04 17.55 -16.75
CA VAL A 85 7.34 17.73 -16.09
C VAL A 85 8.19 16.50 -16.38
N GLU A 86 9.46 16.71 -16.74
CA GLU A 86 10.42 15.61 -16.81
C GLU A 86 10.70 15.08 -15.41
N ALA A 87 10.30 13.83 -15.17
CA ALA A 87 10.48 13.16 -13.88
C ALA A 87 11.40 11.96 -14.06
N ASN A 88 12.41 11.84 -13.20
CA ASN A 88 13.22 10.64 -13.13
C ASN A 88 12.43 9.53 -12.42
N MET A 89 11.91 8.58 -13.19
CA MET A 89 11.10 7.47 -12.68
C MET A 89 11.93 6.32 -12.13
N LEU A 90 13.26 6.34 -12.27
CA LEU A 90 14.13 5.23 -11.83
C LEU A 90 13.94 4.91 -10.33
N PRO A 91 13.96 5.88 -9.40
CA PRO A 91 13.77 5.58 -7.97
C PRO A 91 12.39 4.99 -7.68
N VAL A 92 11.35 5.48 -8.36
CA VAL A 92 9.97 5.00 -8.19
C VAL A 92 9.84 3.56 -8.64
N ILE A 93 10.37 3.25 -9.84
CA ILE A 93 10.33 1.89 -10.39
C ILE A 93 11.11 0.93 -9.49
N VAL A 94 12.33 1.32 -9.08
CA VAL A 94 13.16 0.51 -8.18
C VAL A 94 12.44 0.23 -6.87
N HIS A 95 11.81 1.25 -6.26
CA HIS A 95 11.03 1.08 -5.05
C HIS A 95 9.82 0.15 -5.24
N LEU A 96 9.03 0.36 -6.29
CA LEU A 96 7.85 -0.47 -6.57
C LEU A 96 8.23 -1.93 -6.85
N VAL A 97 9.32 -2.18 -7.58
CA VAL A 97 9.84 -3.53 -7.81
C VAL A 97 10.28 -4.18 -6.50
N MET A 98 10.98 -3.46 -5.63
CA MET A 98 11.39 -4.00 -4.32
C MET A 98 10.18 -4.35 -3.45
N VAL A 99 9.19 -3.45 -3.34
CA VAL A 99 7.98 -3.69 -2.53
C VAL A 99 7.14 -4.83 -3.11
N LEU A 100 7.04 -4.93 -4.44
CA LEU A 100 6.37 -6.05 -5.10
C LEU A 100 7.09 -7.38 -4.85
N TRP A 101 8.42 -7.39 -5.01
CA TRP A 101 9.22 -8.58 -4.77
C TRP A 101 9.08 -9.08 -3.33
N LEU A 102 9.17 -8.17 -2.34
CA LEU A 102 8.97 -8.51 -0.94
C LEU A 102 7.54 -8.96 -0.62
N GLY A 103 6.54 -8.43 -1.33
CA GLY A 103 5.14 -8.87 -1.21
C GLY A 103 4.91 -10.28 -1.76
N LEU A 104 5.55 -10.64 -2.88
CA LEU A 104 5.47 -11.97 -3.47
C LEU A 104 6.28 -13.01 -2.70
N SER A 105 7.46 -12.64 -2.22
CA SER A 105 8.35 -13.53 -1.49
C SER A 105 9.21 -12.74 -0.51
N ILE A 106 9.01 -12.98 0.79
CA ILE A 106 9.89 -12.45 1.82
C ILE A 106 11.15 -13.33 1.87
N PRO A 107 12.37 -12.76 1.68
CA PRO A 107 13.60 -13.52 1.81
C PRO A 107 13.73 -14.17 3.20
N ILE A 108 14.25 -15.40 3.24
CA ILE A 108 14.29 -16.22 4.46
C ILE A 108 14.96 -15.49 5.65
N PHE A 109 16.01 -14.71 5.40
CA PHE A 109 16.69 -13.96 6.45
C PHE A 109 15.82 -12.85 7.06
N LEU A 110 14.96 -12.18 6.26
CA LEU A 110 13.99 -11.21 6.80
C LEU A 110 12.93 -11.92 7.63
N ALA A 111 12.45 -13.08 7.17
CA ALA A 111 11.48 -13.87 7.93
C ALA A 111 12.05 -14.30 9.30
N HIS A 112 13.31 -14.75 9.35
CA HIS A 112 13.98 -15.06 10.62
C HIS A 112 14.17 -13.84 11.52
N TRP A 113 14.43 -12.66 10.94
CA TRP A 113 14.52 -11.43 11.74
C TRP A 113 13.18 -11.04 12.34
N LEU A 114 12.08 -11.17 11.58
CA LEU A 114 10.73 -10.93 12.08
C LEU A 114 10.37 -11.93 13.18
N ASP A 115 10.62 -13.23 12.98
CA ASP A 115 10.39 -14.25 13.99
C ASP A 115 11.19 -13.99 15.27
N ARG A 116 12.46 -13.59 15.14
CA ARG A 116 13.28 -13.26 16.31
C ARG A 116 12.78 -12.02 17.04
N ALA A 117 12.29 -11.02 16.32
CA ALA A 117 11.65 -9.85 16.93
C ALA A 117 10.37 -10.25 17.69
N THR A 118 9.54 -11.14 17.12
CA THR A 118 8.37 -11.68 17.80
C THR A 118 8.76 -12.40 19.08
N GLN A 119 9.76 -13.29 19.02
CA GLN A 119 10.23 -14.03 20.20
C GLN A 119 10.71 -13.11 21.32
N LEU A 120 11.40 -12.01 21.01
CA LEU A 120 11.87 -11.05 22.00
C LEU A 120 10.73 -10.26 22.67
N ILE A 121 9.65 -10.00 21.94
CA ILE A 121 8.52 -9.18 22.42
C ILE A 121 7.47 -10.03 23.14
N SER A 122 7.10 -11.18 22.58
CA SER A 122 6.00 -12.02 23.07
C SER A 122 6.45 -13.29 23.79
N GLY A 123 7.72 -13.69 23.64
CA GLY A 123 8.23 -14.98 24.13
C GLY A 123 7.79 -16.19 23.29
N VAL A 124 7.09 -15.96 22.18
CA VAL A 124 6.52 -17.01 21.31
C VAL A 124 7.10 -16.89 19.90
N HIS A 125 7.30 -18.02 19.22
CA HIS A 125 7.69 -18.05 17.82
C HIS A 125 6.48 -17.89 16.89
N LEU A 126 6.66 -17.17 15.79
CA LEU A 126 5.65 -16.99 14.75
C LEU A 126 5.74 -18.09 13.67
N LEU A 127 6.92 -18.71 13.53
CA LEU A 127 7.23 -19.88 12.69
C LEU A 127 7.85 -21.01 13.52
#